data_AF-A0A223ECB2-F1
#
_entry.id   AF-A0A223ECB2-F1
#
_cell.length_a   1.000
_cell.length_b   1.000
_cell.length_c   1.000
_cell.angle_alpha   90.00
_cell.angle_beta   90.00
_cell.angle_gamma   90.00
#
_symmetry.space_group_name_H-M   'P 1'
#
loop_
_entity.id
_entity.type
_entity.pdbx_description
1 polymer ?
#
loop_
_entity_poly.entity_id
_entity_poly.type
_entity_poly.pdbx_seq_one_letter_code
_entity_poly.pdbx_strand_id
1 'polypeptide(L)' 'MSTKMAEHRLVKGIAISIISTRLEKSLDEIENLFGVILDTEPAEVLATKAKQLASATTVEQCIDIFI' A
#
# COMPACT_ATOMS: atom_id res chain seq x y z
N MET A 1 -21.57 -0.96 8.27
CA MET A 1 -20.16 -0.75 7.86
C MET A 1 -20.20 -0.02 6.51
N SER A 2 -19.71 1.22 6.44
CA SER A 2 -19.79 2.05 5.22
C SER A 2 -19.01 1.39 4.07
N THR A 3 -19.53 1.44 2.85
CA THR A 3 -18.89 0.91 1.62
C THR A 3 -17.46 1.42 1.46
N LYS A 4 -17.21 2.68 1.87
CA LYS A 4 -15.88 3.30 1.87
C LYS A 4 -14.85 2.57 2.72
N MET A 5 -15.26 1.99 3.85
CA MET A 5 -14.36 1.21 4.73
C MET A 5 -14.04 -0.19 4.18
N ALA A 6 -14.91 -0.72 3.31
CA ALA A 6 -14.65 -1.98 2.61
C ALA A 6 -13.70 -1.74 1.43
N GLU A 7 -13.95 -0.67 0.67
CA GLU A 7 -13.10 -0.23 -0.44
C GLU A 7 -11.68 0.08 0.03
N HIS A 8 -11.53 0.88 1.10
CA HIS A 8 -10.22 1.18 1.68
C HIS A 8 -9.44 -0.08 2.04
N ARG A 9 -10.07 -1.04 2.73
CA ARG A 9 -9.42 -2.32 3.10
C ARG A 9 -8.98 -3.13 1.89
N LEU A 10 -9.79 -3.15 0.83
CA LEU A 10 -9.44 -3.84 -0.41
C LEU A 10 -8.20 -3.19 -1.05
N VAL A 11 -8.20 -1.87 -1.21
CA VAL A 11 -7.08 -1.15 -1.83
C VAL A 11 -5.81 -1.26 -1.00
N LYS A 12 -5.92 -1.16 0.34
CA LYS A 12 -4.80 -1.41 1.26
C LYS A 12 -4.20 -2.81 1.05
N GLY A 13 -5.03 -3.85 1.00
CA GLY A 13 -4.57 -5.23 0.77
C GLY A 13 -3.85 -5.42 -0.58
N ILE A 14 -4.32 -4.72 -1.62
CA ILE A 14 -3.67 -4.71 -2.94
C ILE A 14 -2.30 -4.03 -2.84
N ALA A 15 -2.21 -2.86 -2.20
CA ALA A 15 -0.95 -2.14 -2.03
C ALA A 15 0.10 -3.00 -1.28
N ILE A 16 -0.30 -3.63 -0.17
CA ILE A 16 0.57 -4.52 0.61
C ILE A 16 1.09 -5.67 -0.26
N SER A 17 0.21 -6.31 -1.04
CA SER A 17 0.58 -7.44 -1.89
C SER A 17 1.57 -7.04 -2.98
N ILE A 18 1.39 -5.86 -3.59
CA ILE A 18 2.32 -5.33 -4.60
C ILE A 18 3.68 -5.06 -3.97
N ILE A 19 3.72 -4.35 -2.83
CA ILE A 19 4.98 -4.01 -2.14
C ILE A 19 5.70 -5.29 -1.70
N SER A 20 4.98 -6.25 -1.12
CA SER A 20 5.52 -7.55 -0.68
C SER A 20 6.19 -8.28 -1.84
N THR A 21 5.52 -8.34 -3.00
CA THR A 21 6.06 -8.97 -4.21
C THR A 21 7.29 -8.22 -4.73
N ARG A 22 7.28 -6.88 -4.71
CA ARG A 22 8.38 -6.06 -5.24
C ARG A 22 9.62 -6.06 -4.36
N LEU A 23 9.44 -6.11 -3.04
CA LEU A 23 10.53 -6.05 -2.07
C LEU A 23 10.97 -7.43 -1.58
N GLU A 24 10.33 -8.50 -2.06
CA GLU A 24 10.56 -9.89 -1.62
C GLU A 24 10.45 -10.03 -0.09
N LYS A 25 9.45 -9.34 0.49
CA LYS A 25 9.18 -9.31 1.94
C LYS A 25 7.86 -9.98 2.27
N SER A 26 7.74 -10.51 3.48
CA SER A 26 6.46 -11.06 3.95
C SER A 26 5.38 -9.98 4.07
N LEU A 27 4.11 -10.39 3.98
CA LEU A 27 2.97 -9.47 4.15
C LEU A 27 3.01 -8.79 5.54
N ASP A 28 3.41 -9.52 6.58
CA ASP A 28 3.52 -9.00 7.95
C ASP A 28 4.61 -7.94 8.07
N GLU A 29 5.77 -8.12 7.43
CA GLU A 29 6.82 -7.09 7.39
C GLU A 29 6.34 -5.83 6.65
N ILE A 30 5.61 -5.99 5.55
CA ILE A 30 5.07 -4.84 4.81
C ILE A 30 3.99 -4.12 5.60
N GLU A 31 3.10 -4.84 6.28
CA GLU A 31 2.09 -4.25 7.16
C GLU A 31 2.75 -3.46 8.31
N ASN A 32 3.85 -3.97 8.88
CA ASN A 32 4.60 -3.25 9.91
C ASN A 32 5.29 -1.97 9.39
N LEU A 33 5.79 -1.99 8.15
CA LEU A 33 6.49 -0.85 7.55
C LEU A 33 5.54 0.22 7.00
N PHE A 34 4.45 -0.20 6.35
CA PHE A 34 3.57 0.68 5.57
C PHE A 34 2.15 0.76 6.12
N GLY A 35 1.73 -0.11 7.04
CA GLY A 35 0.35 -0.20 7.51
C GLY A 35 -0.19 1.13 8.04
N VAL A 36 0.61 1.87 8.81
CA VAL A 36 0.25 3.20 9.33
C VAL A 36 0.02 4.19 8.19
N ILE A 37 0.95 4.25 7.22
CA ILE A 37 0.85 5.12 6.05
C ILE A 37 -0.41 4.79 5.26
N LEU A 38 -0.65 3.50 5.02
CA LEU A 38 -1.80 3.01 4.27
C LEU A 38 -3.14 3.24 4.99
N ASP A 39 -3.16 3.28 6.31
CA ASP A 39 -4.39 3.55 7.08
C ASP A 39 -4.76 5.04 7.14
N THR A 40 -3.80 5.93 6.87
CA THR A 40 -4.02 7.38 6.90
C THR A 40 -4.48 7.97 5.57
N GLU A 41 -4.35 7.21 4.48
CA GLU A 41 -4.59 7.69 3.12
C GLU A 41 -6.03 7.42 2.65
N PRO A 42 -6.68 8.35 1.93
CA PRO A 42 -7.97 8.07 1.30
C PRO A 42 -7.86 6.92 0.28
N ALA A 43 -8.91 6.10 0.16
CA ALA A 43 -8.92 4.94 -0.74
C ALA A 43 -8.61 5.30 -2.22
N GLU A 44 -9.08 6.45 -2.70
CA GLU A 44 -8.79 6.95 -4.06
C GLU A 44 -7.31 7.29 -4.25
N VAL A 45 -6.68 7.87 -3.22
CA VAL A 45 -5.25 8.20 -3.23
C VAL A 45 -4.43 6.91 -3.20
N LEU A 46 -4.79 5.97 -2.32
CA LEU A 46 -4.19 4.64 -2.28
C LEU A 46 -4.28 3.91 -3.62
N ALA A 47 -5.42 3.99 -4.32
CA ALA A 47 -5.60 3.32 -5.60
C ALA A 47 -4.69 3.91 -6.69
N THR A 48 -4.42 5.21 -6.63
CA THR A 48 -3.49 5.90 -7.53
C THR A 48 -2.04 5.52 -7.20
N LYS A 49 -1.66 5.60 -5.92
CA LYS A 49 -0.33 5.25 -5.43
C LYS A 49 0.01 3.77 -5.68
N ALA A 50 -0.95 2.86 -5.49
CA ALA A 50 -0.79 1.43 -5.76
C ALA A 50 -0.39 1.12 -7.22
N LYS A 51 -0.86 1.92 -8.20
CA LYS A 51 -0.41 1.78 -9.59
C LYS A 51 1.06 2.18 -9.76
N GLN A 52 1.53 3.19 -9.02
CA GLN A 52 2.92 3.65 -9.05
C GLN A 52 3.86 2.65 -8.36
N LEU A 53 3.38 1.93 -7.34
CA LEU A 53 4.15 0.87 -6.67
C LEU A 53 4.56 -0.26 -7.62
N ALA A 54 3.81 -0.46 -8.72
CA ALA A 54 4.18 -1.44 -9.74
C ALA A 54 5.54 -1.15 -10.38
N SER A 55 6.05 0.08 -10.34
CA SER A 55 7.38 0.47 -10.83
C SER A 55 8.46 0.60 -9.73
N ALA A 56 8.10 0.51 -8.46
CA ALA A 56 9.05 0.62 -7.35
C ALA A 56 9.76 -0.72 -7.09
N THR A 57 11.08 -0.67 -6.85
CA THR A 57 11.92 -1.85 -6.58
C THR A 57 12.69 -1.75 -5.26
N THR A 58 12.55 -0.63 -4.54
CA THR A 58 13.22 -0.40 -3.25
C THR A 58 12.24 0.12 -2.21
N VAL A 59 12.57 -0.07 -0.92
CA VAL A 59 11.76 0.44 0.20
C VAL A 59 11.60 1.95 0.11
N GLU A 60 12.68 2.68 -0.19
CA GLU A 60 12.67 4.15 -0.28
C GLU A 60 11.76 4.63 -1.42
N GLN A 61 11.81 4.01 -2.60
CA GLN A 61 10.88 4.35 -3.68
C GLN A 61 9.42 4.10 -3.30
N CYS A 62 9.14 3.01 -2.56
CA CYS A 62 7.79 2.77 -2.05
C CYS A 62 7.37 3.87 -1.07
N ILE A 63 8.25 4.31 -0.16
CA ILE A 63 7.97 5.39 0.78
C ILE A 63 7.73 6.72 0.05
N ASP A 64 8.58 7.06 -0.93
CA ASP A 64 8.45 8.29 -1.73
C ASP A 64 7.14 8.39 -2.51
N ILE A 65 6.54 7.25 -2.87
CA ILE A 65 5.21 7.19 -3.50
C ILE A 65 4.10 7.57 -2.50
N PHE A 66 4.32 7.34 -1.21
CA PHE A 66 3.34 7.62 -0.16
C PHE A 66 3.52 8.96 0.55
N ILE A 67 4.68 9.63 0.45
CA ILE A 67 4.90 11.00 0.95
C ILE A 67 4.39 12.03 -0.08
#